data_AF-A0A7Y8MBC5-F1
#
_entry.id   AF-A0A7Y8MBC5-F1
#
_cell.length_a   1.000
_cell.length_b   1.000
_cell.length_c   1.000
_cell.angle_alpha   90.00
_cell.angle_beta   90.00
_cell.angle_gamma   90.00
#
_symmetry.space_group_name_H-M   'P 1'
#
loop_
_entity.id
_entity.type
_entity.pdbx_description
1 polymer ?
#
loop_
_entity_poly.entity_id
_entity_poly.type
_entity_poly.pdbx_seq_one_letter_code
_entity_poly.pdbx_strand_id
1 'polypeptide(L)' 'METYFDWITVLAFMIIAGTFFYRVRAEDPPLVLYVGLSIGCAIANWLGNEGHVIPAFVAIGAVVGGYLHVGWSERRPGRG' A
#
# COMPACT_ATOMS: atom_id res chain seq x y z
N MET A 1 -4.43 -2.17 18.26
CA MET A 1 -3.35 -2.98 17.68
C MET A 1 -3.31 -4.28 18.45
N GLU A 2 -4.21 -5.17 18.08
CA GLU A 2 -4.54 -6.41 18.76
C GLU A 2 -3.84 -7.61 18.10
N THR A 3 -3.50 -7.51 16.81
CA THR A 3 -2.90 -8.61 16.04
C THR A 3 -1.60 -8.22 15.34
N TYR A 4 -0.84 -9.23 14.89
CA TYR A 4 0.31 -9.04 14.01
C TYR A 4 -0.05 -8.31 12.70
N PHE A 5 -1.29 -8.47 12.21
CA PHE A 5 -1.76 -7.82 10.99
C PHE A 5 -1.95 -6.32 11.16
N ASP A 6 -2.38 -5.86 12.33
CA ASP A 6 -2.50 -4.42 12.62
C ASP A 6 -1.14 -3.73 12.46
N TRP A 7 -0.08 -4.30 13.05
CA TRP A 7 1.26 -3.72 12.98
C TRP A 7 1.81 -3.69 11.55
N ILE A 8 1.64 -4.78 10.80
CA ILE A 8 2.15 -4.88 9.43
C ILE A 8 1.41 -3.93 8.49
N THR A 9 0.07 -3.89 8.56
CA THR A 9 -0.75 -3.07 7.67
C THR A 9 -0.63 -1.58 7.99
N VAL A 10 -0.50 -1.21 9.27
CA VAL A 10 -0.21 0.18 9.67
C VAL A 10 1.17 0.61 9.19
N LEU A 11 2.21 -0.22 9.34
CA LEU A 11 3.53 0.09 8.81
C LEU A 11 3.51 0.27 7.29
N ALA A 12 2.86 -0.63 6.56
CA ALA A 12 2.69 -0.54 5.12
C ALA A 12 1.94 0.74 4.72
N PHE A 13 0.84 1.06 5.40
CA PHE A 13 0.09 2.31 5.18
C PHE A 13 0.96 3.55 5.41
N MET A 14 1.73 3.60 6.49
CA MET A 14 2.63 4.72 6.78
C MET A 14 3.68 4.91 5.68
N ILE A 15 4.24 3.82 5.16
CA ILE A 15 5.20 3.87 4.04
C ILE A 15 4.54 4.40 2.76
N ILE A 16 3.35 3.91 2.43
CA ILE A 16 2.60 4.33 1.23
C ILE A 16 2.23 5.82 1.34
N ALA A 17 1.64 6.23 2.46
CA ALA A 17 1.26 7.62 2.71
C ALA A 17 2.49 8.55 2.75
N GLY A 18 3.56 8.14 3.42
CA GLY A 18 4.82 8.87 3.46
C GLY A 18 5.42 9.06 2.06
N THR A 19 5.39 8.02 1.23
CA THR A 19 5.87 8.08 -0.16
C THR A 19 5.03 9.03 -1.01
N PHE A 20 3.71 8.99 -0.86
CA PHE A 20 2.81 9.95 -1.52
C PHE A 20 3.15 11.39 -1.12
N PHE A 21 3.26 11.67 0.18
CA PHE A 21 3.57 13.02 0.67
C PHE A 21 4.96 13.50 0.26
N TYR A 22 5.92 12.59 0.13
CA TYR A 22 7.24 12.91 -0.38
C TYR A 22 7.19 13.31 -1.86
N ARG A 23 6.44 12.56 -2.67
CA ARG A 23 6.37 12.76 -4.12
C ARG A 23 5.43 13.86 -4.58
N VAL A 24 4.32 14.11 -3.88
CA VAL A 24 3.38 15.18 -4.24
C VAL A 24 4.02 16.56 -4.28
N ARG A 25 5.15 16.74 -3.60
CA ARG A 25 5.92 17.98 -3.64
C ARG A 25 6.71 18.20 -4.94
N ALA A 26 7.01 17.15 -5.69
CA ALA A 26 7.94 17.19 -6.82
C ALA A 26 7.38 16.59 -8.12
N GLU A 27 6.55 15.55 -8.03
CA GLU A 27 6.15 14.70 -9.15
C GLU A 27 4.64 14.69 -9.43
N ASP A 28 3.84 15.38 -8.59
CA ASP A 28 2.36 15.40 -8.64
C ASP A 28 1.73 14.02 -8.97
N PRO A 29 2.01 12.99 -8.16
CA PRO A 29 1.64 11.62 -8.50
C PRO A 29 0.13 11.41 -8.33
N PRO A 30 -0.46 10.49 -9.10
CA PRO A 30 -1.90 10.24 -9.06
C PRO A 30 -2.35 9.70 -7.68
N LEU A 31 -3.03 10.53 -6.91
CA LEU A 31 -3.55 10.23 -5.57
C LEU A 31 -4.34 8.90 -5.52
N VAL A 32 -5.11 8.61 -6.57
CA VAL A 32 -5.97 7.41 -6.65
C VAL A 32 -5.18 6.10 -6.50
N LEU A 33 -3.93 6.04 -6.96
CA LEU A 33 -3.09 4.84 -6.81
C LEU A 33 -2.71 4.61 -5.35
N TYR A 34 -2.31 5.67 -4.65
CA TYR A 34 -1.92 5.60 -3.25
C TYR A 34 -3.12 5.31 -2.34
N VAL A 35 -4.26 5.95 -2.61
CA VAL A 35 -5.52 5.67 -1.88
C VAL A 35 -5.97 4.23 -2.10
N GLY A 36 -5.90 3.71 -3.34
CA GLY A 36 -6.22 2.31 -3.63
C GLY A 36 -5.35 1.34 -2.84
N LEU A 37 -4.05 1.61 -2.75
CA LEU A 37 -3.12 0.81 -1.93
C LEU A 37 -3.44 0.90 -0.43
N SER A 38 -3.78 2.09 0.07
CA SER A 38 -4.21 2.29 1.47
C SER A 38 -5.50 1.54 1.82
N ILE A 39 -6.46 1.49 0.91
CA ILE A 39 -7.68 0.68 1.07
C ILE A 39 -7.31 -0.80 1.12
N GLY A 40 -6.36 -1.25 0.29
CA GLY A 40 -5.81 -2.60 0.36
C GLY A 40 -5.22 -2.95 1.74
N CYS A 41 -4.50 -2.02 2.38
CA CYS A 41 -4.03 -2.21 3.76
C CYS A 41 -5.19 -2.43 4.74
N ALA A 42 -6.26 -1.63 4.63
CA ALA A 42 -7.42 -1.75 5.50
C ALA A 42 -8.15 -3.10 5.32
N ILE A 43 -8.32 -3.55 4.07
CA ILE A 43 -8.92 -4.85 3.74
C ILE A 43 -8.07 -6.00 4.29
N ALA A 44 -6.75 -5.95 4.08
CA ALA A 44 -5.83 -6.94 4.61
C ALA A 44 -5.90 -7.04 6.14
N ASN A 45 -6.00 -5.89 6.81
CA ASN A 45 -6.09 -5.83 8.26
C ASN A 45 -7.39 -6.46 8.78
N TRP A 46 -8.50 -6.08 8.16
CA TRP A 46 -9.83 -6.60 8.49
C TRP A 46 -9.88 -8.13 8.35
N LEU A 47 -9.42 -8.66 7.22
CA LEU A 47 -9.32 -10.12 7.00
C LEU A 47 -8.43 -10.81 8.04
N GLY A 48 -7.28 -10.21 8.37
CA GLY A 48 -6.37 -10.75 9.37
C GLY A 48 -6.99 -10.82 10.76
N ASN A 49 -7.72 -9.77 11.16
CA ASN A 49 -8.39 -9.68 12.46
C ASN A 49 -9.59 -10.64 12.57
N GLU A 50 -10.23 -11.00 11.46
CA GLU A 50 -11.30 -12.01 11.42
C GLU A 50 -10.77 -13.45 11.38
N GLY A 51 -9.45 -13.65 11.41
CA GLY A 51 -8.82 -14.97 11.39
C GLY A 51 -8.67 -15.56 9.97
N HIS A 52 -8.98 -14.80 8.92
CA HIS A 52 -8.76 -15.19 7.53
C HIS A 52 -7.29 -15.01 7.12
N VAL A 53 -6.40 -15.82 7.72
CA VAL A 53 -4.94 -15.72 7.58
C VAL A 53 -4.47 -15.76 6.12
N ILE A 54 -4.93 -16.75 5.34
CA ILE A 54 -4.50 -16.91 3.93
C ILE A 54 -4.96 -15.70 3.08
N PRO A 55 -6.25 -15.32 3.07
CA PRO A 55 -6.70 -14.11 2.39
C PRO A 55 -5.97 -12.85 2.82
N ALA A 56 -5.67 -12.69 4.12
CA ALA A 56 -4.93 -11.54 4.64
C ALA A 56 -3.53 -11.46 4.02
N PHE A 57 -2.78 -12.57 3.97
CA PHE A 57 -1.46 -12.58 3.33
C PHE A 57 -1.52 -12.32 1.82
N VAL A 58 -2.54 -12.83 1.14
CA VAL A 58 -2.76 -12.52 -0.29
C VAL A 58 -3.02 -11.02 -0.48
N ALA A 59 -3.85 -10.40 0.35
CA ALA A 59 -4.14 -8.98 0.30
C ALA A 59 -2.88 -8.13 0.59
N ILE A 60 -2.07 -8.50 1.59
CA ILE A 60 -0.78 -7.85 1.86
C ILE A 60 0.14 -7.98 0.65
N GLY A 61 0.26 -9.18 0.09
CA GLY A 61 1.07 -9.43 -1.10
C GLY A 61 0.63 -8.57 -2.30
N ALA A 62 -0.68 -8.40 -2.49
CA ALA A 62 -1.23 -7.54 -3.54
C ALA A 62 -0.91 -6.05 -3.29
N VAL A 63 -0.99 -5.57 -2.05
CA VAL A 63 -0.59 -4.20 -1.69
C VAL A 63 0.89 -3.97 -1.96
N VAL A 64 1.75 -4.88 -1.50
CA VAL A 64 3.20 -4.77 -1.71
C VAL A 64 3.53 -4.84 -3.20
N GLY A 65 2.96 -5.79 -3.92
CA GLY A 65 3.14 -5.92 -5.38
C GLY A 65 2.66 -4.68 -6.13
N GLY A 66 1.50 -4.14 -5.76
CA GLY A 66 0.95 -2.91 -6.32
C GLY A 66 1.85 -1.71 -6.04
N TYR A 67 2.32 -1.55 -4.81
CA TYR A 67 3.26 -0.49 -4.43
C TYR A 67 4.57 -0.56 -5.23
N LEU A 68 5.15 -1.76 -5.37
CA LEU A 68 6.35 -1.97 -6.18
C LEU A 68 6.10 -1.69 -7.66
N HIS A 69 4.94 -2.08 -8.20
CA HIS A 69 4.56 -1.80 -9.58
C HIS A 69 4.41 -0.29 -9.84
N VAL A 70 3.72 0.43 -8.95
CA VAL A 70 3.58 1.90 -9.01
C VAL A 70 4.96 2.55 -8.94
N GLY A 71 5.77 2.17 -7.94
CA GLY A 71 7.12 2.69 -7.79
C GLY A 71 8.04 2.39 -8.97
N TRP A 72 7.85 1.25 -9.66
CA TRP A 72 8.62 0.92 -10.87
C TRP A 72 8.10 1.66 -12.11
N SER A 73 6.79 1.85 -12.23
CA SER A 73 6.15 2.62 -13.30
C SER A 73 6.64 4.08 -13.28
N GLU A 74 6.66 4.69 -12.10
CA GLU A 74 7.07 6.09 -11.92
C GLU A 74 8.57 6.33 -12.10
N ARG A 75 9.40 5.28 -11.98
CA ARG A 75 10.85 5.37 -12.19
C ARG A 75 11.28 5.26 -13.65
N ARG A 76 10.39 4.95 -14.59
CA ARG A 76 10.76 4.85 -16.01
C ARG A 76 10.91 6.25 -16.62
N PRO A 77 12.12 6.68 -17.01
CA PRO A 77 12.30 7.94 -17.73
C PRO A 77 11.76 7.73 -19.15
N GLY A 78 10.68 8.42 -19.54
CA GLY A 78 10.25 8.43 -20.94
C GLY A 78 8.75 8.39 -21.25
N ARG A 79 7.87 8.97 -20.42
CA ARG A 79 6.56 9.41 -20.90
C ARG A 79 6.35 10.87 -20.53
N GLY A 80 6.97 11.73 -21.35
CA GLY A 80 6.53 13.12 -21.50
C GLY A 80 5.21 13.20 -22.25
#